data_AF-A0A7J3XV46-F1
#
_entry.id   AF-A0A7J3XV46-F1
#
_cell.length_a   1.000
_cell.length_b   1.000
_cell.length_c   1.000
_cell.angle_alpha   90.00
_cell.angle_beta   90.00
_cell.angle_gamma   90.00
#
_symmetry.space_group_name_H-M   'P 1'
#
loop_
_entity.id
_entity.type
_entity.pdbx_description
1 polymer ?
#
loop_
_entity_poly.entity_id
_entity_poly.type
_entity_poly.pdbx_seq_one_letter_code
_entity_poly.pdbx_strand_id
1 'polypeptide(L)'
;MSRSRAVAVEAPVLLAVARTLNAHRSLAKAVIEKLYEVARQAEGRLLKAYANYAIHELAKLVVLCEAAINALGVNGLSAKDGGAEALGKSFMELAVRLSEALDQLSKGVNRVALLRLAEVAEPMLRLASLQERACAKAVELLGASPQVARLLKRIAKDLARLADDMRLMRGVLLARTGLSKL
;
A
#
# COMPACT_ATOMS: atom_id res chain seq x y z
N MET A 1 -21.12 -11.17 -30.30
CA MET A 1 -19.93 -10.31 -30.09
C MET A 1 -18.69 -11.12 -30.48
N SER A 2 -17.81 -10.60 -31.33
CA SER A 2 -16.67 -11.36 -31.87
C SER A 2 -15.54 -11.52 -30.83
N ARG A 3 -14.95 -12.72 -30.73
CA ARG A 3 -13.81 -13.03 -29.85
C ARG A 3 -12.65 -12.04 -29.96
N SER A 4 -12.46 -11.44 -31.14
CA SER A 4 -11.43 -10.42 -31.41
C SER A 4 -11.64 -9.10 -30.63
N ARG A 5 -12.88 -8.68 -30.36
CA ARG A 5 -13.16 -7.49 -29.53
C ARG A 5 -12.97 -7.73 -28.04
N ALA A 6 -13.22 -8.95 -27.55
CA ALA A 6 -13.02 -9.30 -26.14
C ALA A 6 -11.52 -9.27 -25.76
N VAL A 7 -10.68 -9.90 -26.60
CA VAL A 7 -9.22 -9.92 -26.43
C VAL A 7 -8.61 -8.51 -26.49
N ALA A 8 -9.17 -7.61 -27.32
CA ALA A 8 -8.69 -6.23 -27.44
C ALA A 8 -8.97 -5.36 -26.18
N VAL A 9 -9.96 -5.71 -25.37
CA VAL A 9 -10.32 -4.98 -24.12
C VAL A 9 -9.67 -5.61 -22.89
N GLU A 10 -9.44 -6.93 -22.90
CA GLU A 10 -8.83 -7.67 -21.78
C GLU A 10 -7.38 -7.25 -21.52
N ALA A 11 -6.56 -7.12 -22.56
CA ALA A 11 -5.13 -6.85 -22.40
C ALA A 11 -4.81 -5.48 -21.75
N PRO A 12 -5.46 -4.35 -22.12
CA PRO A 12 -5.24 -3.06 -21.46
C PRO A 12 -5.63 -3.05 -19.98
N VAL A 13 -6.74 -3.71 -19.61
CA VAL A 13 -7.23 -3.73 -18.22
C VAL A 13 -6.30 -4.57 -17.34
N LEU A 14 -5.89 -5.76 -17.80
CA LEU A 14 -4.93 -6.59 -17.06
C LEU A 14 -3.57 -5.90 -16.92
N LEU A 15 -3.13 -5.14 -17.94
CA LEU A 15 -1.93 -4.32 -17.85
C LEU A 15 -2.08 -3.19 -16.81
N ALA A 16 -3.24 -2.54 -16.73
CA ALA A 16 -3.50 -1.52 -15.71
C ALA A 16 -3.44 -2.11 -14.30
N VAL A 17 -4.07 -3.27 -14.07
CA VAL A 17 -4.00 -4.00 -12.79
C VAL A 17 -2.54 -4.31 -12.42
N ALA A 18 -1.76 -4.80 -13.38
CA ALA A 18 -0.35 -5.12 -13.16
C ALA A 18 0.49 -3.89 -12.80
N ARG A 19 0.24 -2.75 -13.45
CA ARG A 19 0.91 -1.47 -13.15
C ARG A 19 0.57 -0.98 -11.74
N THR A 20 -0.71 -0.99 -11.36
CA THR A 20 -1.14 -0.64 -9.99
C THR A 20 -0.45 -1.51 -8.94
N LEU A 21 -0.44 -2.84 -9.14
CA LEU A 21 0.24 -3.76 -8.23
C LEU A 21 1.74 -3.52 -8.14
N ASN A 22 2.39 -3.22 -9.28
CA ASN A 22 3.81 -2.93 -9.30
C ASN A 22 4.14 -1.61 -8.58
N ALA A 23 3.28 -0.60 -8.72
CA ALA A 23 3.42 0.68 -8.04
C ALA A 23 3.26 0.52 -6.51
N HIS A 24 2.24 -0.21 -6.05
CA HIS A 24 2.08 -0.56 -4.63
C HIS A 24 3.27 -1.35 -4.09
N ARG A 25 3.76 -2.33 -4.85
CA ARG A 25 4.95 -3.12 -4.48
C ARG A 25 6.19 -2.23 -4.30
N SER A 26 6.45 -1.36 -5.28
CA SER A 26 7.64 -0.49 -5.28
C SER A 26 7.60 0.47 -4.11
N LEU A 27 6.42 1.04 -3.83
CA LEU A 27 6.24 1.92 -2.68
C LEU A 27 6.38 1.20 -1.34
N ALA A 28 5.81 0.00 -1.21
CA ALA A 28 5.98 -0.80 0.00
C ALA A 28 7.46 -1.10 0.28
N LYS A 29 8.25 -1.43 -0.76
CA LYS A 29 9.71 -1.60 -0.64
C LYS A 29 10.40 -0.33 -0.15
N ALA A 30 10.10 0.83 -0.74
CA ALA A 30 10.68 2.10 -0.31
C ALA A 30 10.30 2.48 1.14
N VAL A 31 9.06 2.20 1.56
CA VAL A 31 8.62 2.44 2.94
C VAL A 31 9.33 1.50 3.93
N ILE A 32 9.52 0.23 3.56
CA ILE A 32 10.27 -0.75 4.37
C ILE A 32 11.69 -0.25 4.64
N GLU A 33 12.39 0.25 3.62
CA GLU A 33 13.75 0.79 3.75
C GLU A 33 13.81 1.92 4.79
N LYS A 34 12.90 2.90 4.71
CA LYS A 34 12.81 3.98 5.70
C LYS A 34 12.44 3.47 7.09
N LEU A 35 11.54 2.49 7.20
CA LEU A 35 11.17 1.91 8.49
C LEU A 35 12.33 1.18 9.17
N TYR A 36 13.25 0.57 8.40
CA TYR A 36 14.47 -0.01 8.97
C TYR A 36 15.35 1.07 9.61
N GLU A 37 15.47 2.25 9.00
CA GLU A 37 16.19 3.37 9.58
C GLU A 37 15.54 3.85 10.90
N VAL A 38 14.21 4.00 10.90
CA VAL A 38 13.44 4.33 12.10
C VAL A 38 13.66 3.28 13.19
N ALA A 39 13.58 1.99 12.86
CA ALA A 39 13.76 0.89 13.81
C ALA A 39 15.19 0.84 14.39
N ARG A 40 16.19 1.25 13.60
CA ARG A 40 17.59 1.33 14.02
C ARG A 40 17.83 2.47 15.01
N GLN A 41 17.17 3.60 14.81
CA GLN A 41 17.32 4.79 15.68
C GLN A 41 16.36 4.82 16.88
N ALA A 42 15.35 3.96 16.89
CA ALA A 42 14.41 3.86 18.00
C ALA A 42 15.11 3.38 19.29
N GLU A 43 15.22 4.27 20.28
CA GLU A 43 15.76 3.94 21.61
C GLU A 43 14.78 3.09 22.46
N GLY A 44 13.49 3.07 22.10
CA GLY A 44 12.44 2.35 22.83
C GLY A 44 12.13 0.96 22.24
N ARG A 45 12.15 -0.09 23.09
CA ARG A 45 11.78 -1.48 22.72
C ARG A 45 10.41 -1.57 22.03
N LEU A 46 9.43 -0.82 22.53
CA LEU A 46 8.06 -0.80 22.01
C LEU A 46 8.00 -0.23 20.60
N LEU A 47 8.67 0.89 20.36
CA LEU A 47 8.72 1.53 19.06
C LEU A 47 9.45 0.68 18.03
N LYS A 48 10.57 0.06 18.41
CA LYS A 48 11.30 -0.88 17.56
C LYS A 48 10.43 -2.10 17.19
N ALA A 49 9.65 -2.62 18.13
CA ALA A 49 8.70 -3.70 17.88
C ALA A 49 7.61 -3.28 16.87
N TYR A 50 7.05 -2.06 17.01
CA TYR A 50 6.06 -1.55 16.05
C TYR A 50 6.65 -1.32 14.64
N ALA A 51 7.85 -0.75 14.55
CA ALA A 51 8.52 -0.57 13.26
C ALA A 51 8.79 -1.93 12.58
N ASN A 52 9.27 -2.92 13.33
CA ASN A 52 9.47 -4.29 12.84
C ASN A 52 8.15 -4.97 12.42
N TYR A 53 7.07 -4.75 13.17
CA TYR A 53 5.75 -5.24 12.79
C TYR A 53 5.28 -4.61 11.47
N ALA A 54 5.42 -3.31 11.30
CA ALA A 54 5.07 -2.62 10.05
C ALA A 54 5.91 -3.12 8.86
N ILE A 55 7.21 -3.31 9.06
CA ILE A 55 8.10 -3.92 8.06
C ILE A 55 7.58 -5.29 7.64
N HIS A 56 7.22 -6.14 8.60
CA HIS A 56 6.69 -7.49 8.33
C HIS A 56 5.39 -7.47 7.53
N GLU A 57 4.44 -6.61 7.91
CA GLU A 57 3.16 -6.50 7.20
C GLU A 57 3.34 -5.97 5.76
N LEU A 58 4.25 -5.00 5.55
CA LEU A 58 4.58 -4.51 4.21
C LEU A 58 5.35 -5.55 3.38
N ALA A 59 6.23 -6.34 4.00
CA ALA A 59 6.93 -7.42 3.30
C ALA A 59 5.96 -8.50 2.80
N LYS A 60 4.94 -8.84 3.60
CA LYS A 60 3.85 -9.72 3.15
C LYS A 60 3.10 -9.13 1.96
N LEU A 61 2.79 -7.83 2.00
CA LEU A 61 2.13 -7.13 0.88
C LEU A 61 2.96 -7.23 -0.40
N VAL A 62 4.28 -6.98 -0.31
CA VAL A 62 5.21 -7.13 -1.44
C VAL A 62 5.11 -8.51 -2.07
N VAL A 63 5.18 -9.57 -1.25
CA VAL A 63 5.10 -10.97 -1.72
C VAL A 63 3.76 -11.26 -2.38
N LEU A 64 2.64 -10.78 -1.80
CA LEU A 64 1.31 -10.98 -2.37
C LEU A 64 1.15 -10.25 -3.72
N CYS A 65 1.66 -9.03 -3.84
CA CYS A 65 1.66 -8.29 -5.11
C CYS A 65 2.51 -9.01 -6.17
N GLU A 66 3.69 -9.52 -5.81
CA GLU A 66 4.55 -10.29 -6.71
C GLU A 66 3.86 -11.58 -7.19
N ALA A 67 3.19 -12.30 -6.28
CA ALA A 67 2.42 -13.49 -6.63
C ALA A 67 1.27 -13.17 -7.60
N ALA A 68 0.54 -12.06 -7.38
CA ALA A 68 -0.55 -11.63 -8.25
C ALA A 68 -0.04 -11.22 -9.64
N ILE A 69 1.05 -10.45 -9.72
CA ILE A 69 1.66 -10.03 -10.99
C ILE A 69 2.15 -11.26 -11.79
N ASN A 70 2.84 -12.18 -11.14
CA ASN A 70 3.34 -13.40 -11.78
C ASN A 70 2.19 -14.26 -12.32
N ALA A 71 1.11 -14.41 -11.55
CA ALA A 71 -0.06 -15.18 -11.94
C ALA A 71 -0.90 -14.51 -13.05
N LEU A 72 -0.75 -13.21 -13.28
CA LEU A 72 -1.34 -12.51 -14.42
C LEU A 72 -0.60 -12.79 -15.75
N GLY A 73 0.60 -13.38 -15.71
CA GLY A 73 1.34 -13.74 -16.93
C GLY A 73 1.84 -12.55 -17.75
N VAL A 74 1.88 -11.37 -17.15
CA VAL A 74 2.30 -10.09 -17.78
C VAL A 74 3.79 -9.79 -17.60
N ASN A 75 4.56 -10.77 -17.14
CA ASN A 75 6.01 -10.67 -16.94
C ASN A 75 6.71 -10.36 -18.26
N GLY A 76 7.25 -9.14 -18.40
CA GLY A 76 7.95 -8.67 -19.60
C GLY A 76 7.23 -7.60 -20.40
N LEU A 77 5.94 -7.34 -20.13
CA LEU A 77 5.28 -6.12 -20.59
C LEU A 77 5.76 -4.93 -19.73
N SER A 78 5.65 -3.71 -20.25
CA SER A 78 5.95 -2.41 -19.62
C SER A 78 5.10 -2.13 -18.34
N ALA A 79 5.12 -3.07 -17.40
CA ALA A 79 4.64 -2.93 -16.04
C ALA A 79 5.65 -2.15 -15.19
N LYS A 80 6.92 -2.07 -15.63
CA LYS A 80 7.95 -1.21 -15.02
C LYS A 80 7.74 0.28 -15.31
N ASP A 81 7.20 0.64 -16.48
CA ASP A 81 7.10 2.05 -16.91
C ASP A 81 5.74 2.71 -16.61
N GLY A 82 4.80 1.97 -16.01
CA GLY A 82 3.58 2.53 -15.44
C GLY A 82 3.80 2.88 -13.98
N GLY A 83 4.62 3.90 -13.76
CA GLY A 83 5.06 4.37 -12.45
C GLY A 83 3.93 4.83 -11.53
N ALA A 84 4.32 5.55 -10.49
CA ALA A 84 3.46 5.95 -9.38
C ALA A 84 2.19 6.74 -9.81
N GLU A 85 2.16 7.27 -11.04
CA GLU A 85 0.97 7.80 -11.73
C GLU A 85 -0.22 6.83 -11.79
N ALA A 86 0.02 5.52 -11.87
CA ALA A 86 -1.02 4.49 -11.87
C ALA A 86 -1.84 4.47 -10.55
N LEU A 87 -1.32 5.06 -9.49
CA LEU A 87 -1.99 5.19 -8.20
C LEU A 87 -2.86 6.46 -8.10
N GLY A 88 -2.71 7.38 -9.05
CA GLY A 88 -3.45 8.64 -9.10
C GLY A 88 -2.88 9.75 -8.21
N LYS A 89 -3.26 11.00 -8.51
CA LYS A 89 -2.70 12.22 -7.89
C LYS A 89 -2.81 12.24 -6.37
N SER A 90 -3.98 11.95 -5.82
CA SER A 90 -4.19 11.97 -4.36
C SER A 90 -3.32 10.96 -3.64
N PHE A 91 -3.08 9.80 -4.25
CA PHE A 91 -2.19 8.78 -3.68
C PHE A 91 -0.73 9.26 -3.70
N MET A 92 -0.31 9.91 -4.78
CA MET A 92 1.03 10.48 -4.91
C MET A 92 1.31 11.57 -3.87
N GLU A 93 0.35 12.47 -3.65
CA GLU A 93 0.45 13.50 -2.62
C GLU A 93 0.61 12.89 -1.21
N LEU A 94 -0.14 11.82 -0.92
CA LEU A 94 0.01 11.08 0.33
C LEU A 94 1.36 10.36 0.42
N ALA A 95 1.87 9.79 -0.67
CA ALA A 95 3.17 9.12 -0.69
C ALA A 95 4.32 10.08 -0.37
N VAL A 96 4.28 11.31 -0.90
CA VAL A 96 5.26 12.37 -0.57
C VAL A 96 5.20 12.70 0.91
N ARG A 97 4.00 12.98 1.43
CA ARG A 97 3.80 13.30 2.86
C ARG A 97 4.19 12.14 3.78
N LEU A 98 4.00 10.90 3.34
CA LEU A 98 4.41 9.71 4.08
C LEU A 98 5.94 9.65 4.15
N SER A 99 6.63 9.89 3.04
CA SER A 99 8.09 9.95 3.00
C SER A 99 8.62 11.01 3.96
N GLU A 100 8.05 12.22 3.95
CA GLU A 100 8.43 13.31 4.85
C GLU A 100 8.25 12.94 6.33
N ALA A 101 7.13 12.29 6.67
CA ALA A 101 6.87 11.84 8.03
C ALA A 101 7.88 10.76 8.48
N LEU A 102 8.21 9.82 7.60
CA LEU A 102 9.23 8.80 7.86
C LEU A 102 10.63 9.40 7.99
N ASP A 103 10.97 10.40 7.17
CA ASP A 103 12.26 11.12 7.24
C ASP A 103 12.40 11.94 8.52
N GLN A 104 11.29 12.44 9.07
CA GLN A 104 11.29 13.07 10.39
C GLN A 104 11.52 12.03 11.49
N LEU A 105 10.87 10.87 11.40
CA LEU A 105 11.07 9.78 12.35
C LEU A 105 12.48 9.20 12.30
N SER A 106 13.09 9.11 11.12
CA SER A 106 14.47 8.62 10.93
C SER A 106 15.55 9.63 11.32
N LYS A 107 15.18 10.78 11.89
CA LYS A 107 16.11 11.73 12.53
C LYS A 107 15.94 11.78 14.04
N GLY A 108 14.88 11.17 14.55
CA GLY A 108 14.50 11.24 15.96
C GLY A 108 13.01 11.01 16.14
N VAL A 109 12.66 9.94 16.83
CA VAL A 109 11.25 9.59 17.00
C VAL A 109 10.58 10.51 18.01
N ASN A 110 9.59 11.24 17.53
CA ASN A 110 8.80 12.14 18.35
C ASN A 110 7.30 11.97 18.05
N ARG A 111 6.47 12.44 18.99
CA ARG A 111 5.02 12.26 18.94
C ARG A 111 4.36 12.95 17.74
N VAL A 112 4.84 14.13 17.35
CA VAL A 112 4.28 14.90 16.22
C VAL A 112 4.50 14.14 14.91
N ALA A 113 5.69 13.60 14.71
CA ALA A 113 6.00 12.79 13.53
C ALA A 113 5.19 11.48 13.50
N LEU A 114 4.95 10.83 14.65
CA LEU A 114 4.07 9.65 14.75
C LEU A 114 2.60 9.98 14.43
N LEU A 115 2.11 11.13 14.86
CA LEU A 115 0.76 11.60 14.51
C LEU A 115 0.63 11.84 13.01
N ARG A 116 1.58 12.57 12.41
CA ARG A 116 1.63 12.82 10.96
C ARG A 116 1.70 11.53 10.17
N LEU A 117 2.51 10.56 10.62
CA LEU A 117 2.57 9.23 10.03
C LEU A 117 1.18 8.58 10.01
N ALA A 118 0.49 8.55 11.15
CA ALA A 118 -0.84 7.93 11.25
C ALA A 118 -1.90 8.66 10.40
N GLU A 119 -1.86 9.99 10.37
CA GLU A 119 -2.75 10.84 9.56
C GLU A 119 -2.62 10.61 8.06
N VAL A 120 -1.42 10.31 7.58
CA VAL A 120 -1.15 10.07 6.16
C VAL A 120 -1.33 8.60 5.80
N ALA A 121 -0.85 7.69 6.66
CA ALA A 121 -0.91 6.25 6.40
C ALA A 121 -2.35 5.73 6.36
N GLU A 122 -3.25 6.18 7.25
CA GLU A 122 -4.65 5.75 7.24
C GLU A 122 -5.33 5.97 5.86
N PRO A 123 -5.47 7.21 5.34
CA PRO A 123 -6.17 7.42 4.08
C PRO A 123 -5.46 6.74 2.90
N MET A 124 -4.14 6.66 2.93
CA MET A 124 -3.36 5.99 1.89
C MET A 124 -3.63 4.48 1.84
N LEU A 125 -3.67 3.82 2.99
CA LEU A 125 -4.03 2.40 3.10
C LEU A 125 -5.49 2.15 2.68
N ARG A 126 -6.42 3.07 2.99
CA ARG A 126 -7.81 3.00 2.53
C ARG A 126 -7.91 3.10 1.00
N LEU A 127 -7.17 4.01 0.38
CA LEU A 127 -7.13 4.15 -1.08
C LEU A 127 -6.54 2.91 -1.75
N ALA A 128 -5.42 2.40 -1.23
CA ALA A 128 -4.82 1.16 -1.73
C ALA A 128 -5.82 0.00 -1.63
N SER A 129 -6.51 -0.14 -0.48
CA SER A 129 -7.56 -1.16 -0.30
C SER A 129 -8.71 -1.05 -1.32
N LEU A 130 -9.10 0.17 -1.69
CA LEU A 130 -10.13 0.40 -2.70
C LEU A 130 -9.63 0.01 -4.10
N GLN A 131 -8.42 0.41 -4.46
CA GLN A 131 -7.79 0.08 -5.73
C GLN A 131 -7.65 -1.44 -5.92
N GLU A 132 -7.24 -2.15 -4.88
CA GLU A 132 -7.09 -3.61 -4.92
C GLU A 132 -8.44 -4.34 -5.05
N ARG A 133 -9.50 -3.81 -4.42
CA ARG A 133 -10.88 -4.28 -4.65
C ARG A 133 -11.34 -4.06 -6.09
N ALA A 134 -11.06 -2.88 -6.65
CA ALA A 134 -11.40 -2.56 -8.03
C ALA A 134 -10.65 -3.48 -9.01
N CYS A 135 -9.35 -3.70 -8.78
CA CYS A 135 -8.53 -4.63 -9.56
C CYS A 135 -9.08 -6.06 -9.46
N ALA A 136 -9.45 -6.52 -8.26
CA ALA A 136 -10.06 -7.83 -8.08
C ALA A 136 -11.33 -7.98 -8.91
N LYS A 137 -12.21 -6.98 -8.86
CA LYS A 137 -13.47 -7.00 -9.61
C LYS A 137 -13.23 -6.98 -11.13
N ALA A 138 -12.25 -6.21 -11.61
CA ALA A 138 -11.86 -6.21 -13.01
C ALA A 138 -11.40 -7.59 -13.46
N VAL A 139 -10.51 -8.25 -12.70
CA VAL A 139 -10.03 -9.60 -13.00
C VAL A 139 -11.17 -10.63 -13.01
N GLU A 140 -12.13 -10.52 -12.08
CA GLU A 140 -13.31 -11.40 -12.04
C GLU A 140 -14.23 -11.23 -13.26
N LEU A 141 -14.51 -9.98 -13.63
CA LEU A 141 -15.39 -9.68 -14.77
C LEU A 141 -14.79 -10.13 -16.09
N LEU A 142 -13.47 -10.13 -16.22
CA LEU A 142 -12.76 -10.62 -17.40
C LEU A 142 -12.59 -12.15 -17.40
N GLY A 143 -12.94 -12.85 -16.31
CA GLY A 143 -12.72 -14.30 -16.19
C GLY A 143 -11.24 -14.72 -16.28
N ALA A 144 -10.31 -13.77 -16.11
CA ALA A 144 -8.90 -13.95 -16.46
C ALA A 144 -8.16 -14.88 -15.49
N SER A 145 -8.35 -14.70 -14.17
CA SER A 145 -7.74 -15.57 -13.16
C SER A 145 -8.46 -15.49 -11.80
N PRO A 146 -9.21 -16.53 -11.41
CA PRO A 146 -9.85 -16.60 -10.09
C PRO A 146 -8.84 -16.57 -8.93
N GLN A 147 -7.61 -17.04 -9.15
CA GLN A 147 -6.56 -16.98 -8.14
C GLN A 147 -6.11 -15.55 -7.88
N VAL A 148 -5.86 -14.78 -8.94
CA VAL A 148 -5.46 -13.38 -8.83
C VAL A 148 -6.56 -12.57 -8.14
N ALA A 149 -7.82 -12.74 -8.55
CA ALA A 149 -8.95 -12.07 -7.90
C ALA A 149 -8.99 -12.34 -6.38
N ARG A 150 -8.76 -13.59 -5.95
CA ARG A 150 -8.71 -13.95 -4.52
C ARG A 150 -7.53 -13.30 -3.79
N LEU A 151 -6.35 -13.25 -4.43
CA LEU A 151 -5.17 -12.57 -3.86
C LEU A 151 -5.43 -11.08 -3.67
N LEU A 152 -6.00 -10.41 -4.68
CA LEU A 152 -6.32 -8.98 -4.61
C LEU A 152 -7.36 -8.67 -3.53
N LYS A 153 -8.39 -9.51 -3.37
CA LYS A 153 -9.35 -9.40 -2.26
C LYS A 153 -8.68 -9.55 -0.90
N ARG A 154 -7.71 -10.48 -0.77
CA ARG A 154 -6.94 -10.66 0.46
C ARG A 154 -6.09 -9.43 0.76
N ILE A 155 -5.33 -8.94 -0.22
CA ILE A 155 -4.53 -7.72 -0.11
C ILE A 155 -5.40 -6.56 0.35
N ALA A 156 -6.55 -6.35 -0.30
CA ALA A 156 -7.46 -5.26 0.05
C ALA A 156 -7.97 -5.35 1.49
N LYS A 157 -8.25 -6.56 1.99
CA LYS A 157 -8.69 -6.79 3.38
C LYS A 157 -7.56 -6.47 4.37
N ASP A 158 -6.34 -6.92 4.07
CA ASP A 158 -5.18 -6.68 4.92
C ASP A 158 -4.86 -5.18 5.01
N LEU A 159 -4.92 -4.46 3.88
CA LEU A 159 -4.77 -3.00 3.83
C LEU A 159 -5.86 -2.26 4.62
N ALA A 160 -7.12 -2.69 4.51
CA ALA A 160 -8.21 -2.09 5.29
C ALA A 160 -8.00 -2.26 6.79
N ARG A 161 -7.58 -3.46 7.23
CA ARG A 161 -7.24 -3.74 8.63
C ARG A 161 -6.10 -2.83 9.12
N LEU A 162 -5.02 -2.71 8.34
CA LEU A 162 -3.91 -1.81 8.69
C LEU A 162 -4.34 -0.34 8.77
N ALA A 163 -5.26 0.09 7.90
CA ALA A 163 -5.82 1.43 7.97
C ALA A 163 -6.59 1.66 9.29
N ASP A 164 -7.36 0.67 9.74
CA ASP A 164 -8.07 0.74 11.01
C ASP A 164 -7.10 0.73 12.22
N ASP A 165 -6.02 -0.05 12.14
CA ASP A 165 -4.95 -0.03 13.15
C ASP A 165 -4.28 1.36 13.23
N MET A 166 -3.99 1.99 12.08
CA MET A 166 -3.46 3.37 12.02
C MET A 166 -4.44 4.39 12.60
N ARG A 167 -5.74 4.24 12.33
CA ARG A 167 -6.79 5.10 12.90
C ARG A 167 -6.83 4.99 14.42
N LEU A 168 -6.76 3.77 14.96
CA LEU A 168 -6.72 3.52 16.40
C LEU A 168 -5.45 4.12 17.02
N MET A 169 -4.29 3.93 16.38
CA MET A 169 -3.03 4.52 16.81
C MET A 169 -3.12 6.05 16.86
N ARG A 170 -3.70 6.69 15.83
CA ARG A 170 -3.95 8.14 15.83
C ARG A 170 -4.81 8.55 17.01
N GLY A 171 -5.92 7.84 17.26
CA GLY A 171 -6.80 8.11 18.40
C GLY A 171 -6.08 8.06 19.74
N VAL A 172 -5.24 7.05 19.96
CA VAL A 172 -4.43 6.92 21.18
C VAL A 172 -3.41 8.05 21.30
N LEU A 173 -2.74 8.41 20.21
CA LEU A 173 -1.76 9.50 20.19
C LEU A 173 -2.42 10.85 20.51
N LEU A 174 -3.61 11.12 19.98
CA LEU A 174 -4.41 12.32 20.24
C LEU A 174 -4.97 12.36 21.67
N ALA A 175 -5.46 11.24 22.19
CA ALA A 175 -5.94 11.18 23.58
C ALA A 175 -4.82 11.51 24.58
N ARG A 176 -3.59 11.09 24.27
CA ARG A 176 -2.40 11.35 25.10
C ARG A 176 -1.86 12.78 25.00
N THR A 177 -2.33 13.61 24.06
CA THR A 177 -1.91 15.02 23.93
C THR A 177 -2.87 16.00 24.60
N GLY A 178 -4.04 15.56 25.07
CA GLY A 178 -5.09 16.48 25.52
C GLY A 178 -5.71 17.31 24.38
N LEU A 179 -5.37 17.01 23.11
CA LEU A 179 -5.90 17.67 21.92
C LEU A 179 -7.23 17.05 21.46
N SER A 180 -7.95 16.34 22.32
CA SER A 180 -9.19 15.63 21.98
C SER A 180 -10.40 16.55 21.69
N LYS A 181 -10.16 17.84 21.42
CA LYS A 181 -11.17 18.90 21.19
C LYS A 181 -10.77 19.90 20.09
N LEU A 182 -9.99 19.47 19.10
CA LEU A 182 -9.84 20.18 17.82
C LEU A 182 -10.37 19.29 16.71
#